data_AF-A0AAJ1TJ89-F1
#
_entry.id   AF-A0AAJ1TJ89-F1
#
_cell.length_a   1.000
_cell.length_b   1.000
_cell.length_c   1.000
_cell.angle_alpha   90.00
_cell.angle_beta   90.00
_cell.angle_gamma   90.00
#
_symmetry.space_group_name_H-M   'P 1'
#
loop_
_entity.id
_entity.type
_entity.pdbx_description
1 polymer ?
#
loop_
_entity_poly.entity_id
_entity_poly.type
_entity_poly.pdbx_seq_one_letter_code
_entity_poly.pdbx_strand_id
1 'polypeptide(L)'
;MKKTWLYSLIAALLFTVTFGFSTANASSVKQGRLVVNLEADTSVGKYQIVDTDGKTYTYADRQSYEAAEQTFKAKWAIASKNVIGTLASDYATESYQHDSFRGWSYATPVGYSTNFNTSMYNDAVSSIKTARRSSGTQVCYHQSGGEPCKTFGPGLDISYVGNGWNDQISYVNVYR
;
A
#
# COMPACT_ATOMS: atom_id res chain seq x y z
N MET A 1 37.10 6.54 70.08
CA MET A 1 35.63 6.37 70.26
C MET A 1 34.97 6.40 68.89
N LYS A 2 33.98 5.51 68.68
CA LYS A 2 33.33 5.10 67.43
C LYS A 2 32.54 6.23 66.73
N LYS A 3 32.44 6.18 65.39
CA LYS A 3 31.24 6.45 64.54
C LYS A 3 31.63 6.34 63.04
N THR A 4 31.49 5.17 62.42
CA THR A 4 30.35 4.68 61.60
C THR A 4 30.10 5.48 60.31
N TRP A 5 30.42 4.81 59.20
CA TRP A 5 30.13 5.13 57.82
C TRP A 5 28.61 5.14 57.52
N LEU A 6 28.17 6.04 56.63
CA LEU A 6 26.98 5.82 55.81
C LEU A 6 27.29 6.22 54.36
N TYR A 7 27.44 5.18 53.53
CA TYR A 7 27.41 5.31 52.08
C TYR A 7 25.96 5.48 51.63
N SER A 8 25.65 6.57 50.92
CA SER A 8 24.37 6.74 50.24
C SER A 8 24.47 6.10 48.86
N LEU A 9 23.92 4.89 48.73
CA LEU A 9 23.71 4.20 47.46
C LEU A 9 22.44 4.76 46.81
N ILE A 10 22.59 5.66 45.84
CA ILE A 10 21.53 5.97 44.89
C ILE A 10 21.60 4.88 43.81
N ALA A 11 20.67 3.92 43.89
CA ALA A 11 20.46 2.91 42.88
C ALA A 11 19.81 3.56 41.65
N ALA A 12 20.60 3.85 40.62
CA ALA A 12 20.06 4.18 39.30
C ALA A 12 19.57 2.88 38.65
N LEU A 13 18.25 2.70 38.62
CA LEU A 13 17.59 1.62 37.89
C LEU A 13 17.72 1.89 36.38
N LEU A 14 18.81 1.41 35.77
CA LEU A 14 18.96 1.40 34.31
C LEU A 14 18.04 0.32 33.73
N PHE A 15 16.89 0.74 33.22
CA PHE A 15 16.04 -0.11 32.39
C PHE A 15 16.66 -0.17 30.98
N THR A 16 17.53 -1.14 30.74
CA THR A 16 17.97 -1.48 29.38
C THR A 16 16.86 -2.26 28.70
N VAL A 17 16.03 -1.57 27.91
CA VAL A 17 15.13 -2.22 26.96
C VAL A 17 15.98 -2.74 25.80
N THR A 18 16.41 -3.99 25.90
CA THR A 18 17.01 -4.71 24.78
C THR A 18 15.89 -5.07 23.80
N PHE A 19 15.75 -4.27 22.74
CA PHE A 19 15.01 -4.72 21.56
C PHE A 19 15.81 -5.85 20.93
N GLY A 20 15.38 -7.08 21.18
CA GLY A 20 15.86 -8.24 20.44
C GLY A 20 15.47 -8.09 18.99
N PHE A 21 16.40 -7.62 18.14
CA PHE A 21 16.27 -7.78 16.71
C PHE A 21 16.49 -9.25 16.40
N SER A 22 15.39 -10.01 16.30
CA SER A 22 15.42 -11.29 15.62
C SER A 22 15.88 -11.03 14.18
N THR A 23 17.11 -11.42 13.85
CA THR A 23 17.57 -11.50 12.47
C THR A 23 16.82 -12.66 11.82
N ALA A 24 15.59 -12.40 11.39
CA ALA A 24 14.89 -13.28 10.49
C ALA A 24 15.79 -13.43 9.25
N ASN A 25 16.35 -14.62 9.06
CA ASN A 25 16.96 -15.00 7.80
C ASN A 25 15.94 -14.70 6.71
N ALA A 26 16.21 -13.69 5.89
CA ALA A 26 15.42 -13.39 4.71
C ALA A 26 15.69 -14.51 3.70
N SER A 27 15.01 -15.64 3.90
CA SER A 27 14.80 -16.61 2.84
C SER A 27 14.14 -15.85 1.70
N SER A 28 14.76 -15.86 0.52
CA SER A 28 14.24 -15.24 -0.69
C SER A 28 13.00 -16.02 -1.15
N VAL A 29 11.91 -15.86 -0.43
CA VAL A 29 10.62 -16.34 -0.88
C VAL A 29 10.30 -15.52 -2.12
N LYS A 30 10.22 -16.18 -3.29
CA LYS A 30 9.44 -15.66 -4.42
C LYS A 30 8.03 -15.45 -3.85
N GLN A 31 7.78 -14.25 -3.33
CA GLN A 31 6.50 -13.95 -2.71
C GLN A 31 5.48 -14.02 -3.85
N GLY A 32 4.67 -15.08 -3.83
CA GLY A 32 3.57 -15.23 -4.77
C GLY A 32 2.71 -13.98 -4.67
N ARG A 33 2.26 -13.46 -5.80
CA ARG A 33 1.32 -12.33 -5.76
C ARG A 33 0.01 -12.85 -5.22
N LEU A 34 -0.53 -12.18 -4.22
CA LEU A 34 -1.87 -12.48 -3.75
C LEU A 34 -2.85 -11.97 -4.80
N VAL A 35 -3.65 -12.87 -5.36
CA VAL A 35 -4.78 -12.50 -6.21
C VAL A 35 -5.93 -12.08 -5.30
N VAL A 36 -6.41 -10.86 -5.48
CA VAL A 36 -7.49 -10.26 -4.69
C VAL A 36 -8.66 -9.96 -5.62
N ASN A 37 -9.85 -10.44 -5.25
CA ASN A 37 -11.10 -10.14 -5.95
C ASN A 37 -12.06 -9.37 -5.03
N LEU A 38 -12.47 -8.16 -5.44
CA LEU A 38 -13.22 -7.20 -4.62
C LEU A 38 -14.72 -7.12 -4.97
N GLU A 39 -15.27 -8.16 -5.62
CA GLU A 39 -16.64 -8.24 -6.16
C GLU A 39 -17.79 -7.88 -5.18
N ALA A 40 -17.59 -7.94 -3.87
CA ALA A 40 -18.65 -7.68 -2.88
C ALA A 40 -18.84 -6.19 -2.53
N ASP A 41 -17.98 -5.29 -3.02
CA ASP A 41 -18.01 -3.89 -2.60
C ASP A 41 -18.82 -3.01 -3.56
N THR A 42 -20.12 -2.88 -3.27
CA THR A 42 -21.02 -1.92 -3.94
C THR A 42 -20.89 -0.51 -3.38
N SER A 43 -19.94 -0.24 -2.48
CA SER A 43 -19.64 1.12 -2.01
C SER A 43 -18.93 1.90 -3.10
N VAL A 44 -19.69 2.30 -4.12
CA VAL A 44 -19.27 3.31 -5.08
C VAL A 44 -18.85 4.54 -4.28
N GLY A 45 -17.68 5.09 -4.60
CA GLY A 45 -17.32 6.38 -4.06
C GLY A 45 -16.94 6.43 -2.57
N LYS A 46 -16.31 5.41 -1.98
CA LYS A 46 -15.76 5.48 -0.60
C LYS A 46 -14.25 5.36 -0.53
N TYR A 47 -13.65 6.04 0.44
CA TYR A 47 -12.24 5.89 0.79
C TYR A 47 -11.93 4.49 1.28
N GLN A 48 -10.99 3.81 0.61
CA GLN A 48 -10.67 2.41 0.89
C GLN A 48 -9.17 2.18 0.91
N ILE A 49 -8.71 1.32 1.81
CA ILE A 49 -7.35 0.78 1.81
C ILE A 49 -7.42 -0.74 1.73
N VAL A 50 -6.76 -1.35 0.76
CA VAL A 50 -6.63 -2.80 0.63
C VAL A 50 -5.20 -3.19 1.01
N ASP A 51 -5.03 -3.94 2.09
CA ASP A 51 -3.70 -4.33 2.59
C ASP A 51 -3.13 -5.54 1.81
N THR A 52 -1.85 -5.84 2.04
CA THR A 52 -1.10 -6.91 1.36
C THR A 52 -1.66 -8.32 1.61
N ASP A 53 -2.51 -8.47 2.62
CA ASP A 53 -3.26 -9.69 2.93
C ASP A 53 -4.65 -9.73 2.25
N GLY A 54 -4.98 -8.72 1.44
CA GLY A 54 -6.26 -8.57 0.76
C GLY A 54 -7.37 -7.97 1.63
N LYS A 55 -7.11 -7.69 2.92
CA LYS A 55 -8.11 -7.10 3.81
C LYS A 55 -8.41 -5.66 3.39
N THR A 56 -9.70 -5.35 3.26
CA THR A 56 -10.19 -4.02 2.90
C THR A 56 -10.63 -3.26 4.16
N TYR A 57 -10.19 -2.01 4.25
CA TYR A 57 -10.54 -1.04 5.28
C TYR A 57 -11.29 0.11 4.60
N THR A 58 -12.46 0.47 5.12
CA THR A 58 -13.30 1.53 4.55
C THR A 58 -13.39 2.69 5.54
N TYR A 59 -13.27 3.90 5.02
CA TYR A 59 -13.26 5.13 5.80
C TYR A 59 -14.45 6.01 5.39
N ALA A 60 -15.06 6.68 6.37
CA ALA A 60 -16.23 7.54 6.15
C ALA A 60 -15.84 8.90 5.56
N ASP A 61 -14.61 9.35 5.81
CA ASP A 61 -14.13 10.67 5.47
C ASP A 61 -12.66 10.63 5.03
N ARG A 62 -12.26 11.68 4.32
CA ARG A 62 -10.90 11.82 3.76
C ARG A 62 -9.83 11.90 4.84
N GLN A 63 -10.10 12.56 5.95
CA GLN A 63 -9.09 12.81 6.98
C GLN A 63 -8.69 11.51 7.68
N SER A 64 -9.66 10.67 8.04
CA SER A 64 -9.41 9.36 8.64
C SER A 64 -8.70 8.42 7.66
N TYR A 65 -9.06 8.47 6.38
CA TYR A 65 -8.37 7.76 5.31
C TYR A 65 -6.90 8.19 5.17
N GLU A 66 -6.61 9.48 5.03
CA GLU A 66 -5.25 9.99 4.85
C GLU A 66 -4.37 9.67 6.07
N ALA A 67 -4.91 9.77 7.29
CA ALA A 67 -4.21 9.39 8.51
C ALA A 67 -3.84 7.90 8.54
N ALA A 68 -4.79 7.04 8.16
CA ALA A 68 -4.54 5.61 8.05
C ALA A 68 -3.54 5.29 6.93
N GLU A 69 -3.66 5.97 5.78
CA GLU A 69 -2.78 5.80 4.63
C GLU A 69 -1.32 6.04 5.02
N GLN A 70 -1.02 7.08 5.81
CA GLN A 70 0.35 7.30 6.31
C GLN A 70 0.90 6.11 7.11
N THR A 71 0.04 5.47 7.92
CA THR A 71 0.42 4.31 8.73
C THR A 71 0.70 3.09 7.84
N PHE A 72 -0.16 2.85 6.84
CA PHE A 72 0.04 1.77 5.86
C PHE A 72 1.26 2.01 4.97
N LYS A 73 1.49 3.24 4.50
CA LYS A 73 2.67 3.60 3.71
C LYS A 73 3.95 3.36 4.50
N ALA A 74 4.00 3.74 5.77
CA ALA A 74 5.15 3.46 6.64
C ALA A 74 5.38 1.95 6.80
N LYS A 75 4.31 1.17 7.02
CA LYS A 75 4.36 -0.30 7.08
C LYS A 75 4.91 -0.91 5.78
N TRP A 76 4.39 -0.50 4.63
CA TRP A 76 4.74 -1.06 3.33
C TRP A 76 6.12 -0.62 2.83
N ALA A 77 6.57 0.59 3.16
CA ALA A 77 7.91 1.08 2.84
C ALA A 77 9.02 0.24 3.50
N ILE A 78 8.73 -0.42 4.63
CA ILE A 78 9.66 -1.37 5.26
C ILE A 78 9.62 -2.70 4.52
N ALA A 79 8.43 -3.21 4.19
CA ALA A 79 8.25 -4.47 3.48
C ALA A 79 8.87 -4.44 2.07
N SER A 80 8.74 -3.32 1.35
CA SER A 80 9.25 -3.14 -0.01
C SER A 80 10.78 -3.25 -0.11
N LYS A 81 11.51 -2.91 0.95
CA LYS A 81 12.98 -3.03 1.02
C LYS A 81 13.44 -4.49 1.03
N ASN A 82 12.59 -5.40 1.47
CA ASN A 82 12.88 -6.84 1.57
C ASN A 82 12.52 -7.61 0.29
N VAL A 83 11.97 -6.94 -0.73
CA VAL A 83 11.68 -7.57 -2.03
C VAL A 83 13.00 -7.76 -2.79
N ILE A 84 13.32 -9.01 -3.13
CA ILE A 84 14.52 -9.40 -3.88
C ILE A 84 14.11 -9.82 -5.28
N GLY A 85 14.67 -9.17 -6.32
CA GLY A 85 14.33 -9.40 -7.73
C GLY A 85 14.35 -8.12 -8.56
N THR A 86 14.25 -8.29 -9.89
CA THR A 86 14.20 -7.20 -10.88
C THR A 86 13.10 -7.45 -11.91
N LEU A 87 11.90 -7.83 -11.47
CA LEU A 87 10.75 -7.92 -12.35
C LEU A 87 10.21 -6.52 -12.65
N ALA A 88 9.62 -6.30 -13.83
CA ALA A 88 8.98 -5.02 -14.15
C ALA A 88 7.90 -4.64 -13.11
N SER A 89 7.15 -5.64 -12.62
CA SER A 89 6.18 -5.52 -11.53
C SER A 89 6.77 -5.10 -10.19
N ASP A 90 8.10 -5.12 -10.03
CA ASP A 90 8.74 -4.61 -8.82
C ASP A 90 8.73 -3.08 -8.79
N TYR A 91 8.78 -2.43 -9.95
CA TYR A 91 9.00 -0.98 -10.08
C TYR A 91 7.88 -0.24 -10.83
N ALA A 92 6.82 -0.92 -11.24
CA ALA A 92 5.65 -0.29 -11.83
C ALA A 92 4.36 -0.99 -11.44
N THR A 93 3.31 -0.20 -11.27
CA THR A 93 1.95 -0.68 -11.19
C THR A 93 1.39 -0.75 -12.61
N GLU A 94 0.76 -1.85 -12.97
CA GLU A 94 0.09 -2.02 -14.26
C GLU A 94 -1.42 -1.94 -14.08
N SER A 95 -2.05 -1.01 -14.81
CA SER A 95 -3.50 -0.86 -14.91
C SER A 95 -4.01 -1.52 -16.18
N TYR A 96 -5.17 -2.16 -16.13
CA TYR A 96 -5.74 -2.92 -17.24
C TYR A 96 -7.19 -2.54 -17.54
N GLN A 97 -7.55 -2.56 -18.82
CA GLN A 97 -8.87 -2.20 -19.30
C GLN A 97 -10.01 -3.04 -18.72
N HIS A 98 -9.76 -4.34 -18.62
CA HIS A 98 -10.78 -5.30 -18.25
C HIS A 98 -10.38 -6.01 -16.97
N ASP A 99 -11.34 -6.71 -16.38
CA ASP A 99 -11.10 -7.65 -15.31
C ASP A 99 -10.11 -8.74 -15.73
N SER A 100 -9.55 -9.43 -14.74
CA SER A 100 -8.60 -10.52 -14.92
C SER A 100 -7.39 -10.16 -15.79
N PHE A 101 -6.97 -8.88 -15.75
CA PHE A 101 -5.78 -8.36 -16.42
C PHE A 101 -5.84 -8.44 -17.95
N ARG A 102 -7.02 -8.19 -18.52
CA ARG A 102 -7.28 -8.25 -19.97
C ARG A 102 -7.38 -6.86 -20.59
N GLY A 103 -7.37 -6.84 -21.92
CA GLY A 103 -7.44 -5.62 -22.72
C GLY A 103 -6.11 -4.87 -22.76
N TRP A 104 -6.15 -3.57 -23.01
CA TRP A 104 -4.94 -2.75 -22.96
C TRP A 104 -4.37 -2.69 -21.53
N SER A 105 -3.08 -2.42 -21.44
CA SER A 105 -2.38 -2.20 -20.16
C SER A 105 -1.57 -0.92 -20.18
N TYR A 106 -1.46 -0.25 -19.04
CA TYR A 106 -0.59 0.91 -18.86
C TYR A 106 0.23 0.79 -17.57
N ALA A 107 1.54 1.04 -17.66
CA ALA A 107 2.46 0.94 -16.52
C ALA A 107 2.77 2.33 -15.94
N THR A 108 2.47 2.53 -14.65
CA THR A 108 2.85 3.72 -13.88
C THR A 108 4.05 3.36 -12.98
N PRO A 109 5.24 3.95 -13.20
CA PRO A 109 6.42 3.64 -12.38
C PRO A 109 6.30 4.13 -10.94
N VAL A 110 7.02 3.46 -10.03
CA VAL A 110 7.15 3.88 -8.62
C VAL A 110 7.70 5.31 -8.51
N GLY A 111 7.00 6.14 -7.73
CA GLY A 111 7.32 7.54 -7.54
C GLY A 111 6.76 8.48 -8.61
N TYR A 112 5.89 7.98 -9.49
CA TYR A 112 5.21 8.75 -10.52
C TYR A 112 3.69 8.62 -10.38
N SER A 113 3.00 9.56 -11.02
CA SER A 113 1.56 9.52 -11.20
C SER A 113 1.20 9.53 -12.67
N THR A 114 0.08 8.90 -12.99
CA THR A 114 -0.52 8.92 -14.31
C THR A 114 -1.91 9.53 -14.22
N ASN A 115 -2.18 10.48 -15.11
CA ASN A 115 -3.47 11.11 -15.27
C ASN A 115 -4.07 10.65 -16.61
N PHE A 116 -5.18 9.93 -16.57
CA PHE A 116 -5.85 9.38 -17.74
C PHE A 116 -6.89 10.31 -18.36
N ASN A 117 -7.21 11.45 -17.73
CA ASN A 117 -8.35 12.31 -18.09
C ASN A 117 -8.39 12.78 -19.55
N THR A 118 -7.24 12.87 -20.22
CA THR A 118 -7.16 13.30 -21.64
C THR A 118 -6.76 12.17 -22.57
N SER A 119 -6.98 10.92 -22.15
CA SER A 119 -6.56 9.73 -22.88
C SER A 119 -7.72 8.74 -23.03
N MET A 120 -7.57 7.79 -23.95
CA MET A 120 -8.52 6.68 -24.11
C MET A 120 -8.59 5.73 -22.90
N TYR A 121 -7.72 5.92 -21.90
CA TYR A 121 -7.64 5.11 -20.69
C TYR A 121 -8.54 5.63 -19.56
N ASN A 122 -9.14 6.81 -19.73
CA ASN A 122 -10.02 7.40 -18.73
C ASN A 122 -11.22 6.50 -18.47
N ASP A 123 -11.55 6.29 -17.19
CA ASP A 123 -12.76 5.57 -16.76
C ASP A 123 -12.88 4.19 -17.42
N ALA A 124 -11.74 3.50 -17.55
CA ALA A 124 -11.66 2.22 -18.22
C ALA A 124 -10.78 1.21 -17.48
N VAL A 125 -10.23 1.53 -16.30
CA VAL A 125 -9.44 0.57 -15.53
C VAL A 125 -10.36 -0.33 -14.70
N SER A 126 -10.22 -1.64 -14.93
CA SER A 126 -11.02 -2.68 -14.28
C SER A 126 -10.19 -3.64 -13.42
N SER A 127 -8.88 -3.77 -13.67
CA SER A 127 -7.97 -4.59 -12.86
C SER A 127 -6.57 -3.98 -12.77
N ILE A 128 -5.85 -4.28 -11.68
CA ILE A 128 -4.57 -3.65 -11.36
C ILE A 128 -3.58 -4.65 -10.77
N LYS A 129 -2.32 -4.53 -11.16
CA LYS A 129 -1.18 -5.21 -10.59
C LYS A 129 -0.30 -4.19 -9.89
N THR A 130 -0.26 -4.16 -8.56
CA THR A 130 0.52 -3.15 -7.83
C THR A 130 2.02 -3.46 -7.76
N ALA A 131 2.84 -2.40 -7.86
CA ALA A 131 4.28 -2.50 -7.76
C ALA A 131 4.74 -3.10 -6.42
N ARG A 132 5.63 -4.09 -6.43
CA ARG A 132 6.15 -4.72 -5.20
C ARG A 132 7.06 -3.80 -4.40
N ARG A 133 7.81 -2.91 -5.06
CA ARG A 133 8.72 -1.95 -4.42
C ARG A 133 8.12 -0.55 -4.34
N SER A 134 6.83 -0.48 -3.99
CA SER A 134 6.14 0.77 -3.67
C SER A 134 5.80 0.82 -2.18
N SER A 135 5.49 2.02 -1.68
CA SER A 135 4.76 2.18 -0.43
C SER A 135 3.25 2.26 -0.66
N GLY A 136 2.75 1.65 -1.74
CA GLY A 136 1.32 1.60 -2.08
C GLY A 136 1.00 2.24 -3.42
N THR A 137 -0.17 1.90 -3.95
CA THR A 137 -0.74 2.45 -5.18
C THR A 137 -2.09 3.05 -4.86
N GLN A 138 -2.24 4.36 -5.02
CA GLN A 138 -3.51 5.06 -4.90
C GLN A 138 -4.16 5.21 -6.27
N VAL A 139 -5.46 4.96 -6.35
CA VAL A 139 -6.30 5.22 -7.52
C VAL A 139 -7.45 6.11 -7.11
N CYS A 140 -7.89 6.95 -8.03
CA CYS A 140 -8.74 8.10 -7.73
C CYS A 140 -9.74 8.33 -8.86
N TYR A 141 -10.97 8.72 -8.52
CA TYR A 141 -12.06 9.04 -9.46
C TYR A 141 -11.89 10.43 -10.06
N HIS A 142 -12.17 10.56 -11.36
CA HIS A 142 -12.57 11.77 -12.09
C HIS A 142 -11.77 13.08 -11.87
N GLN A 143 -11.98 14.04 -12.78
CA GLN A 143 -11.11 15.21 -12.95
C GLN A 143 -11.20 16.24 -11.80
N SER A 144 -10.11 16.99 -11.58
CA SER A 144 -10.03 18.16 -10.67
C SER A 144 -10.07 17.87 -9.16
N GLY A 145 -9.62 16.69 -8.73
CA GLY A 145 -9.48 16.38 -7.31
C GLY A 145 -9.30 14.91 -6.98
N GLY A 146 -9.67 14.00 -7.89
CA GLY A 146 -9.38 12.57 -7.75
C GLY A 146 -10.26 11.86 -6.72
N GLU A 147 -11.25 12.52 -6.13
CA GLU A 147 -11.97 11.96 -4.99
C GLU A 147 -13.23 11.20 -5.40
N PRO A 148 -13.54 10.09 -4.72
CA PRO A 148 -12.76 9.50 -3.64
C PRO A 148 -11.57 8.69 -4.16
N CYS A 149 -10.57 8.48 -3.30
CA CYS A 149 -9.41 7.64 -3.58
C CYS A 149 -9.44 6.28 -2.84
N LYS A 150 -8.85 5.27 -3.47
CA LYS A 150 -8.62 3.93 -2.94
C LYS A 150 -7.14 3.61 -3.04
N THR A 151 -6.54 3.10 -1.97
CA THR A 151 -5.13 2.71 -1.93
C THR A 151 -4.97 1.20 -1.77
N PHE A 152 -4.16 0.62 -2.63
CA PHE A 152 -3.80 -0.79 -2.61
C PHE A 152 -2.36 -0.96 -2.10
N GLY A 153 -2.15 -1.98 -1.27
CA GLY A 153 -0.82 -2.40 -0.84
C GLY A 153 0.04 -2.93 -2.00
N PRO A 154 1.36 -2.99 -1.81
CA PRO A 154 2.28 -3.45 -2.85
C PRO A 154 2.14 -4.96 -3.15
N GLY A 155 2.43 -5.34 -4.40
CA GLY A 155 2.55 -6.74 -4.83
C GLY A 155 1.23 -7.53 -4.95
N LEU A 156 0.10 -6.84 -4.97
CA LEU A 156 -1.23 -7.43 -5.16
C LEU A 156 -1.57 -7.60 -6.65
N ASP A 157 -2.27 -8.69 -6.96
CA ASP A 157 -2.93 -8.93 -8.24
C ASP A 157 -4.44 -8.70 -8.05
N ILE A 158 -4.91 -7.47 -8.24
CA ILE A 158 -6.31 -7.10 -8.11
C ILE A 158 -7.03 -7.43 -9.41
N SER A 159 -7.62 -8.63 -9.52
CA SER A 159 -8.27 -9.11 -10.75
C SER A 159 -9.55 -8.34 -11.07
N TYR A 160 -10.13 -7.67 -10.08
CA TYR A 160 -11.28 -6.79 -10.25
C TYR A 160 -11.27 -5.71 -9.17
N VAL A 161 -11.29 -4.43 -9.55
CA VAL A 161 -11.18 -3.30 -8.61
C VAL A 161 -12.45 -3.07 -7.75
N GLY A 162 -13.52 -3.82 -8.04
CA GLY A 162 -14.80 -3.81 -7.34
C GLY A 162 -15.88 -3.04 -8.10
N ASN A 163 -17.15 -3.43 -7.90
CA ASN A 163 -18.30 -2.92 -8.65
C ASN A 163 -18.40 -1.40 -8.65
N GLY A 164 -18.07 -0.77 -7.52
CA GLY A 164 -18.09 0.69 -7.45
C GLY A 164 -17.02 1.38 -8.28
N TRP A 165 -15.84 0.77 -8.40
CA TRP A 165 -14.62 1.39 -8.93
C TRP A 165 -14.30 1.02 -10.37
N ASN A 166 -14.94 -0.03 -10.86
CA ASN A 166 -14.72 -0.56 -12.19
C ASN A 166 -15.05 0.49 -13.25
N ASP A 167 -14.12 0.76 -14.16
CA ASP A 167 -14.30 1.75 -15.22
C ASP A 167 -14.60 3.15 -14.68
N GLN A 168 -13.99 3.52 -13.53
CA GLN A 168 -14.16 4.86 -12.92
C GLN A 168 -12.83 5.54 -12.54
N ILE A 169 -11.71 4.85 -12.76
CA ILE A 169 -10.38 5.34 -12.34
C ILE A 169 -9.80 6.24 -13.43
N SER A 170 -9.46 7.47 -13.04
CA SER A 170 -8.91 8.49 -13.94
C SER A 170 -7.51 8.92 -13.54
N TYR A 171 -7.07 8.58 -12.32
CA TYR A 171 -5.75 8.93 -11.80
C TYR A 171 -5.15 7.79 -10.98
N VAL A 172 -3.86 7.55 -11.19
CA VAL A 172 -3.08 6.53 -10.49
C VAL A 172 -1.81 7.16 -9.96
N ASN A 173 -1.50 6.96 -8.69
CA ASN A 173 -0.28 7.41 -8.04
C ASN A 173 0.42 6.23 -7.38
N VAL A 174 1.70 6.03 -7.69
CA VAL A 174 2.49 4.93 -7.14
C VAL A 174 3.54 5.51 -6.21
N TYR A 175 3.42 5.24 -4.92
CA TYR A 175 4.28 5.83 -3.91
C TYR A 175 5.63 5.13 -3.81
N ARG A 176 6.67 5.86 -3.40
CA ARG A 176 8.02 5.33 -3.11
C ARG A 176 8.08 4.64 -1.76
#